data_AF-A0A3M2GLF5-F1
#
_entry.id   AF-A0A3M2GLF5-F1
#
_cell.length_a   1.000
_cell.length_b   1.000
_cell.length_c   1.000
_cell.angle_alpha   90.00
_cell.angle_beta   90.00
_cell.angle_gamma   90.00
#
_symmetry.space_group_name_H-M   'P 1'
#
loop_
_entity.id
_entity.type
_entity.pdbx_description
1 polymer ?
#
loop_
_entity_poly.entity_id
_entity_poly.type
_entity_poly.pdbx_seq_one_letter_code
_entity_poly.pdbx_strand_id
1 'polypeptide(L)'
;MTRNQRKWWRGFLVEWGFQVRQILRLVGLVGISLLVAGGVMVLFYDRMVDTFMGSEIPLYLMPEDAEALASQLAGLRTLLLQWMGILAGVNLLLVIFVGVFITRKLGGPLYRFKQVMRRLADGDLTVEAQVRKKDEFRDLAEDISRAVIRLQMMILAVREQVQQLRTVTVSEADQEKFAISLKALESALDYFHTVDLPSRDNSEESPAHPVAGKMNGSR
;
A
#
# COMPACT_ATOMS: atom_id res chain seq x y z
N MET A 1 -13.03 -10.46 41.61
CA MET A 1 -12.55 -11.04 40.34
C MET A 1 -13.71 -11.14 39.36
N THR A 2 -13.85 -10.22 38.40
CA THR A 2 -14.63 -10.46 37.16
C THR A 2 -14.07 -9.59 36.02
N ARG A 3 -13.71 -10.28 34.94
CA ARG A 3 -13.05 -9.83 33.71
C ARG A 3 -13.76 -8.66 33.03
N ASN A 4 -13.03 -7.58 32.78
CA ASN A 4 -13.41 -6.55 31.80
C ASN A 4 -12.68 -6.82 30.46
N GLN A 5 -13.23 -7.73 29.67
CA GLN A 5 -12.71 -8.20 28.37
C GLN A 5 -13.54 -7.63 27.21
N ARG A 6 -13.67 -6.29 27.11
CA ARG A 6 -14.60 -5.66 26.17
C ARG A 6 -14.04 -4.50 25.32
N LYS A 7 -12.72 -4.44 25.12
CA LYS A 7 -12.09 -3.36 24.31
C LYS A 7 -11.01 -3.79 23.29
N TRP A 8 -10.86 -5.07 22.95
CA TRP A 8 -9.82 -5.50 22.00
C TRP A 8 -10.17 -5.26 20.51
N TRP A 9 -11.46 -5.18 20.14
CA TRP A 9 -11.90 -5.14 18.74
C TRP A 9 -11.76 -3.78 18.03
N ARG A 10 -11.63 -2.67 18.77
CA ARG A 10 -11.61 -1.32 18.16
C ARG A 10 -10.27 -0.93 17.53
N GLY A 11 -9.17 -1.57 17.92
CA GLY A 11 -7.88 -1.42 17.22
C GLY A 11 -7.83 -2.17 15.88
N PHE A 12 -8.60 -3.26 15.76
CA PHE A 12 -8.66 -4.11 14.58
C PHE A 12 -9.28 -3.41 13.35
N LEU A 13 -10.09 -2.38 13.57
CA LEU A 13 -10.84 -1.66 12.53
C LEU A 13 -10.00 -0.65 11.72
N VAL A 14 -8.81 -0.26 12.18
CA VAL A 14 -7.99 0.75 11.47
C VAL A 14 -7.13 0.14 10.34
N GLU A 15 -6.79 -1.16 10.44
CA GLU A 15 -6.02 -1.87 9.40
C GLU A 15 -6.88 -2.64 8.40
N TRP A 16 -8.17 -2.83 8.72
CA TRP A 16 -9.14 -3.56 7.90
C TRP A 16 -9.26 -3.02 6.48
N GLY A 17 -9.16 -1.70 6.28
CA GLY A 17 -9.26 -1.10 4.96
C GLY A 17 -8.14 -1.52 3.99
N PHE A 18 -6.93 -1.75 4.48
CA PHE A 18 -5.82 -2.17 3.60
C PHE A 18 -5.95 -3.63 3.19
N GLN A 19 -6.23 -4.52 4.15
CA GLN A 19 -6.37 -5.95 3.88
C GLN A 19 -7.59 -6.26 3.02
N VAL A 20 -8.74 -5.61 3.29
CA VAL A 20 -9.97 -5.78 2.49
C VAL A 20 -9.79 -5.32 1.05
N ARG A 21 -9.08 -4.20 0.81
CA ARG A 21 -8.80 -3.75 -0.56
C ARG A 21 -7.94 -4.73 -1.35
N GLN A 22 -6.99 -5.42 -0.72
CA GLN A 22 -6.19 -6.43 -1.42
C GLN A 22 -6.99 -7.70 -1.69
N ILE A 23 -7.82 -8.13 -0.74
CA ILE A 23 -8.73 -9.27 -0.92
C ILE A 23 -9.71 -8.98 -2.07
N LEU A 24 -10.28 -7.77 -2.14
CA LEU A 24 -11.16 -7.36 -3.24
C LEU A 24 -10.45 -7.39 -4.60
N ARG A 25 -9.20 -6.94 -4.69
CA ARG A 25 -8.42 -7.02 -5.94
C ARG A 25 -8.14 -8.46 -6.34
N LEU A 26 -7.86 -9.33 -5.37
CA LEU A 26 -7.61 -10.75 -5.61
C LEU A 26 -8.89 -11.46 -6.10
N VAL A 27 -10.02 -11.24 -5.43
CA VAL A 27 -11.33 -11.76 -5.86
C VAL A 27 -11.70 -11.23 -7.24
N GLY A 28 -11.45 -9.94 -7.51
CA GLY A 28 -11.65 -9.34 -8.82
C GLY A 28 -10.77 -9.99 -9.90
N LEU A 29 -9.49 -10.24 -9.61
CA LEU A 29 -8.56 -10.88 -10.56
C LEU A 29 -8.92 -12.35 -10.81
N VAL A 30 -9.36 -13.08 -9.77
CA VAL A 30 -9.95 -14.43 -9.94
C VAL A 30 -11.20 -14.37 -10.82
N GLY A 31 -12.09 -13.42 -10.55
CA GLY A 31 -13.31 -13.21 -11.35
C GLY A 31 -12.99 -12.92 -12.82
N ILE A 32 -12.04 -12.03 -13.09
CA ILE A 32 -11.59 -11.72 -14.45
C ILE A 32 -10.94 -12.95 -15.10
N SER A 33 -10.10 -13.69 -14.39
CA SER A 33 -9.49 -14.92 -14.91
C SER A 33 -10.54 -15.96 -15.30
N LEU A 34 -11.57 -16.14 -14.46
CA LEU A 34 -12.70 -17.03 -14.75
C LEU A 34 -13.52 -16.54 -15.95
N LEU A 35 -13.77 -15.23 -16.06
CA LEU A 35 -14.48 -14.66 -17.20
C LEU A 35 -13.69 -14.82 -18.51
N VAL A 36 -12.37 -14.59 -18.49
CA VAL A 36 -11.50 -14.77 -19.65
C VAL A 36 -11.41 -16.25 -20.03
N ALA A 37 -11.16 -17.12 -19.06
CA ALA A 37 -11.10 -18.56 -19.30
C ALA A 37 -12.43 -19.08 -19.87
N GLY A 38 -13.56 -18.68 -19.28
CA GLY A 38 -14.90 -19.02 -19.76
C GLY A 38 -15.21 -18.45 -21.15
N GLY A 39 -14.83 -17.20 -21.42
CA GLY A 39 -15.01 -16.57 -22.73
C GLY A 39 -14.19 -17.22 -23.82
N VAL A 40 -12.90 -17.47 -23.58
CA VAL A 40 -12.03 -18.24 -24.49
C VAL A 40 -12.61 -19.64 -24.71
N MET A 41 -13.16 -20.25 -23.68
CA MET A 41 -13.81 -21.57 -23.75
C MET A 41 -15.05 -21.58 -24.64
N VAL A 42 -15.93 -20.57 -24.56
CA VAL A 42 -17.09 -20.44 -25.46
C VAL A 42 -16.62 -20.22 -26.90
N LEU A 43 -15.68 -19.29 -27.11
CA LEU A 43 -15.14 -19.01 -28.46
C LEU A 43 -14.45 -20.24 -29.07
N PHE A 44 -13.75 -21.02 -28.26
CA PHE A 44 -13.13 -22.27 -28.68
C PHE A 44 -14.19 -23.30 -29.07
N TYR A 45 -15.26 -23.45 -28.27
CA TYR A 45 -16.35 -24.37 -28.57
C TYR A 45 -17.04 -24.01 -29.89
N ASP A 46 -17.39 -22.74 -30.09
CA ASP A 46 -18.01 -22.27 -31.32
C ASP A 46 -17.10 -22.51 -32.54
N ARG A 47 -15.81 -22.15 -32.44
CA ARG A 47 -14.83 -22.40 -33.52
C ARG A 47 -14.60 -23.86 -33.81
N MET A 48 -14.59 -24.70 -32.78
CA MET A 48 -14.44 -26.14 -32.92
C MET A 48 -15.67 -26.70 -33.66
N VAL A 49 -16.89 -26.40 -33.20
CA VAL A 49 -18.13 -26.87 -33.84
C VAL A 49 -18.21 -26.41 -35.29
N ASP A 50 -17.90 -25.15 -35.60
CA ASP A 50 -17.87 -24.64 -36.98
C ASP A 50 -16.85 -25.37 -37.85
N THR A 51 -15.67 -25.70 -37.32
CA THR A 51 -14.63 -26.42 -38.08
C THR A 51 -15.02 -27.87 -38.35
N PHE A 52 -15.68 -28.55 -37.41
CA PHE A 52 -16.07 -29.96 -37.54
C PHE A 52 -17.43 -30.16 -38.24
N MET A 53 -18.37 -29.23 -38.11
CA MET A 53 -19.70 -29.29 -38.75
C MET A 53 -19.80 -28.46 -40.03
N GLY A 54 -19.00 -27.41 -40.16
CA GLY A 54 -18.93 -26.56 -41.36
C GLY A 54 -18.04 -27.13 -42.46
N SER A 55 -17.14 -28.07 -42.15
CA SER A 55 -16.68 -29.01 -43.17
C SER A 55 -17.83 -29.95 -43.47
N GLU A 56 -18.41 -29.84 -44.66
CA GLU A 56 -19.50 -30.68 -45.14
C GLU A 56 -19.27 -32.13 -44.69
N ILE A 57 -19.98 -32.60 -43.66
CA ILE A 57 -20.16 -34.04 -43.48
C ILE A 57 -20.90 -34.44 -44.75
N PRO A 58 -20.30 -35.22 -45.67
CA PRO A 58 -20.98 -35.60 -46.88
C PRO A 58 -22.24 -36.32 -46.44
N LEU A 59 -23.39 -35.72 -46.75
CA LEU A 59 -24.71 -36.16 -46.35
C LEU A 59 -25.07 -37.43 -47.15
N TYR A 60 -24.33 -38.50 -46.90
CA TYR A 60 -24.42 -39.83 -47.49
C TYR A 60 -24.29 -40.92 -46.40
N LEU A 61 -24.66 -40.58 -45.16
CA LEU A 61 -24.76 -41.52 -44.04
C LEU A 61 -26.15 -42.15 -44.10
N MET A 62 -26.24 -43.48 -44.15
CA MET A 62 -27.51 -44.17 -43.92
C MET A 62 -27.99 -43.85 -42.49
N PRO A 63 -29.30 -43.93 -42.18
CA PRO A 63 -29.83 -43.62 -40.84
C PRO A 63 -29.08 -44.35 -39.70
N GLU A 64 -28.59 -45.55 -40.00
CA GLU A 64 -27.81 -46.40 -39.08
C GLU A 64 -26.43 -45.81 -38.75
N ASP A 65 -25.77 -45.15 -39.72
CA ASP A 65 -24.46 -44.51 -39.52
C ASP A 65 -24.60 -43.16 -38.80
N ALA A 66 -25.73 -42.47 -38.96
CA ALA A 66 -26.00 -41.19 -38.31
C ALA A 66 -26.16 -41.35 -36.78
N GLU A 67 -26.82 -42.41 -36.33
CA GLU A 67 -26.95 -42.73 -34.90
C GLU A 67 -25.61 -43.16 -34.29
N ALA A 68 -24.81 -43.93 -35.03
CA ALA A 68 -23.45 -44.31 -34.63
C ALA A 68 -22.51 -43.10 -34.54
N LEU A 69 -22.66 -42.10 -35.41
CA LEU A 69 -21.89 -40.87 -35.35
C LEU A 69 -22.35 -39.94 -34.21
N ALA A 70 -23.66 -39.83 -34.00
CA ALA A 70 -24.24 -39.02 -32.93
C ALA A 70 -23.79 -39.51 -31.54
N SER A 71 -23.73 -40.83 -31.33
CA SER A 71 -23.22 -41.41 -30.08
C SER A 71 -21.72 -41.14 -29.87
N GLN A 72 -20.91 -41.18 -30.94
CA GLN A 72 -19.49 -40.82 -30.88
C GLN A 72 -19.25 -39.34 -30.58
N LEU A 73 -20.03 -38.43 -31.21
CA LEU A 73 -19.96 -36.99 -30.95
C LEU A 73 -20.41 -36.64 -29.52
N ALA A 74 -21.42 -37.33 -29.00
CA ALA A 74 -21.86 -37.16 -27.61
C ALA A 74 -20.77 -37.55 -26.60
N GLY A 75 -20.02 -38.62 -26.88
CA GLY A 75 -18.84 -39.04 -26.09
C GLY A 75 -17.72 -38.00 -26.12
N LEU A 76 -17.36 -37.51 -27.32
CA LEU A 76 -16.34 -36.47 -27.50
C LEU A 76 -16.72 -35.17 -26.78
N ARG A 77 -17.97 -34.72 -26.88
CA ARG A 77 -18.50 -33.55 -26.16
C ARG A 77 -18.36 -33.70 -24.65
N THR A 78 -18.67 -34.88 -24.12
CA THR A 78 -18.58 -35.15 -22.67
C THR A 78 -17.12 -35.13 -22.19
N LEU A 79 -16.22 -35.75 -22.95
CA LEU A 79 -14.78 -35.73 -22.66
C LEU A 79 -14.21 -34.30 -22.70
N LEU A 80 -14.59 -33.51 -23.70
CA LEU A 80 -14.19 -32.10 -23.80
C LEU A 80 -14.66 -31.29 -22.59
N LEU A 81 -15.94 -31.39 -22.21
CA LEU A 81 -16.48 -30.69 -21.03
C LEU A 81 -15.77 -31.10 -19.74
N GLN A 82 -15.43 -32.38 -19.58
CA GLN A 82 -14.67 -32.86 -18.42
C GLN A 82 -13.26 -32.25 -18.36
N TRP A 83 -12.49 -32.32 -19.45
CA TRP A 83 -11.15 -31.72 -19.52
C TRP A 83 -11.18 -30.21 -19.33
N MET A 84 -12.19 -29.53 -19.88
CA MET A 84 -12.39 -28.10 -19.69
C MET A 84 -12.69 -27.74 -18.23
N GLY A 85 -13.55 -28.52 -17.55
CA GLY A 85 -13.82 -28.35 -16.12
C GLY A 85 -12.55 -28.53 -15.26
N ILE A 86 -11.72 -29.51 -15.59
CA ILE A 86 -10.43 -29.72 -14.94
C ILE A 86 -9.51 -28.51 -15.15
N LEU A 87 -9.36 -28.02 -16.37
CA LEU A 87 -8.53 -26.86 -16.69
C LEU A 87 -9.02 -25.58 -15.97
N ALA A 88 -10.33 -25.36 -15.92
CA ALA A 88 -10.91 -24.24 -15.18
C ALA A 88 -10.64 -24.35 -13.67
N GLY A 89 -10.79 -25.55 -13.09
CA GLY A 89 -10.46 -25.81 -11.68
C GLY A 89 -8.98 -25.58 -11.37
N VAL A 90 -8.08 -26.05 -12.22
CA VAL A 90 -6.63 -25.82 -12.08
C VAL A 90 -6.29 -24.33 -12.18
N ASN A 91 -6.89 -23.60 -13.13
CA ASN A 91 -6.71 -22.16 -13.26
C ASN A 91 -7.17 -21.43 -11.99
N LEU A 92 -8.36 -21.74 -11.48
CA LEU A 92 -8.89 -21.15 -10.25
C LEU A 92 -7.94 -21.35 -9.07
N LEU A 93 -7.46 -22.58 -8.87
CA LEU A 93 -6.50 -22.90 -7.82
C LEU A 93 -5.18 -22.14 -7.98
N LEU A 94 -4.66 -22.07 -9.21
CA LEU A 94 -3.41 -21.38 -9.51
C LEU A 94 -3.53 -19.88 -9.19
N VAL A 95 -4.63 -19.24 -9.59
CA VAL A 95 -4.84 -17.80 -9.33
C VAL A 95 -4.99 -17.51 -7.85
N ILE A 96 -5.75 -18.33 -7.11
CA ILE A 96 -5.87 -18.19 -5.66
C ILE A 96 -4.50 -18.34 -5.00
N PHE A 97 -3.74 -19.37 -5.38
CA PHE A 97 -2.41 -19.63 -4.83
C PHE A 97 -1.45 -18.46 -5.07
N VAL A 98 -1.33 -18.00 -6.31
CA VAL A 98 -0.45 -16.87 -6.69
C VAL A 98 -0.88 -15.59 -5.99
N GLY A 99 -2.18 -15.28 -5.98
CA GLY A 99 -2.69 -14.08 -5.34
C GLY A 99 -2.43 -14.06 -3.83
N VAL A 100 -2.64 -15.19 -3.14
CA VAL A 100 -2.35 -15.32 -1.70
C VAL A 100 -0.85 -15.21 -1.45
N PHE A 101 -0.03 -15.85 -2.29
CA PHE A 101 1.42 -15.80 -2.20
C PHE A 101 1.95 -14.36 -2.31
N ILE A 102 1.53 -13.63 -3.34
CA ILE A 102 1.90 -12.22 -3.57
C ILE A 102 1.43 -11.35 -2.39
N THR A 103 0.18 -11.48 -1.96
CA THR A 103 -0.39 -10.65 -0.88
C THR A 103 0.38 -10.84 0.43
N ARG A 104 0.74 -12.08 0.77
CA ARG A 104 1.52 -12.38 1.99
C ARG A 104 2.96 -11.88 1.89
N LYS A 105 3.59 -11.98 0.71
CA LYS A 105 4.97 -11.54 0.49
C LYS A 105 5.12 -10.02 0.54
N LEU A 106 4.19 -9.27 -0.06
CA LEU A 106 4.27 -7.79 -0.08
C LEU A 106 3.66 -7.12 1.18
N GLY A 107 2.59 -7.68 1.74
CA GLY A 107 1.84 -7.00 2.80
C GLY A 107 2.66 -6.75 4.08
N GLY A 108 3.50 -7.71 4.47
CA GLY A 108 4.32 -7.62 5.68
C GLY A 108 5.37 -6.51 5.64
N PRO A 109 6.27 -6.48 4.64
CA PRO A 109 7.26 -5.40 4.48
C PRO A 109 6.62 -4.02 4.34
N LEU A 110 5.55 -3.89 3.54
CA LEU A 110 4.88 -2.61 3.32
C LEU A 110 4.26 -2.04 4.60
N TYR A 111 3.69 -2.90 5.44
CA TYR A 111 3.19 -2.50 6.74
C TYR A 111 4.30 -1.99 7.66
N ARG A 112 5.46 -2.66 7.68
CA ARG A 112 6.63 -2.22 8.45
C ARG A 112 7.13 -0.86 8.00
N PHE A 113 7.25 -0.61 6.69
CA PHE A 113 7.63 0.70 6.18
C PHE A 113 6.64 1.79 6.58
N LYS A 114 5.34 1.51 6.51
CA LYS A 114 4.31 2.44 6.98
C LYS A 114 4.48 2.79 8.46
N GLN A 115 4.83 1.82 9.29
CA GLN A 115 5.07 2.05 10.72
C GLN A 115 6.34 2.88 10.96
N VAL A 116 7.43 2.60 10.23
CA VAL A 116 8.67 3.40 10.29
C VAL A 116 8.38 4.85 9.89
N MET A 117 7.68 5.07 8.78
CA MET A 117 7.32 6.41 8.31
C MET A 117 6.41 7.18 9.28
N ARG A 118 5.50 6.48 9.97
CA ARG A 118 4.66 7.09 11.02
C ARG A 118 5.51 7.55 12.21
N ARG A 119 6.39 6.68 12.72
CA ARG A 119 7.30 7.04 13.81
C ARG A 119 8.23 8.19 13.42
N LEU A 120 8.74 8.18 12.19
CA LEU A 120 9.51 9.27 11.62
C LEU A 120 8.73 10.59 11.59
N ALA A 121 7.45 10.56 11.19
CA ALA A 121 6.57 11.73 11.22
C ALA A 121 6.27 12.23 12.64
N ASP A 122 6.25 11.33 13.62
CA ASP A 122 6.10 11.66 15.05
C ASP A 122 7.43 12.17 15.68
N GLY A 123 8.52 12.26 14.89
CA GLY A 123 9.83 12.76 15.34
C GLY A 123 10.74 11.71 15.97
N ASP A 124 10.35 10.43 15.94
CA ASP A 124 11.17 9.33 16.43
C ASP A 124 12.14 8.84 15.35
N LEU A 125 13.39 9.30 15.45
CA LEU A 125 14.49 8.95 14.55
C LEU A 125 15.28 7.71 15.00
N THR A 126 14.83 6.99 16.04
CA THR A 126 15.50 5.78 16.51
C THR A 126 15.06 4.51 15.77
N VAL A 127 14.30 4.68 14.70
CA VAL A 127 13.68 3.60 13.95
C VAL A 127 14.57 3.07 12.84
N GLU A 128 14.60 1.75 12.69
CA GLU A 128 15.28 1.09 11.60
C GLU A 128 14.28 0.43 10.65
N ALA A 129 14.43 0.70 9.35
CA ALA A 129 13.70 -0.02 8.33
C ALA A 129 14.42 -1.34 8.04
N GLN A 130 14.16 -2.36 8.87
CA GLN A 130 14.70 -3.70 8.63
C GLN A 130 13.72 -4.59 7.86
N VAL A 131 14.22 -5.20 6.77
CA VAL A 131 13.47 -6.15 5.95
C VAL A 131 14.26 -7.45 5.83
N ARG A 132 13.59 -8.59 5.57
CA ARG A 132 14.26 -9.89 5.51
C ARG A 132 15.21 -9.93 4.31
N LYS A 133 16.33 -10.65 4.46
CA LYS A 133 17.45 -10.71 3.50
C LYS A 133 17.06 -11.17 2.07
N LYS A 134 15.89 -11.80 1.89
CA LYS A 134 15.38 -12.33 0.60
C LYS A 134 14.18 -11.55 0.06
N ASP A 135 13.78 -10.45 0.69
CA ASP A 135 12.66 -9.64 0.21
C ASP A 135 13.16 -8.66 -0.87
N GLU A 136 12.34 -8.45 -1.90
CA GLU A 136 12.61 -7.51 -3.01
C GLU A 136 12.70 -6.05 -2.56
N PHE A 137 12.28 -5.75 -1.32
CA PHE A 137 12.28 -4.40 -0.76
C PHE A 137 13.55 -4.04 0.02
N ARG A 138 14.62 -4.83 -0.09
CA ARG A 138 15.86 -4.56 0.65
C ARG A 138 16.44 -3.19 0.30
N ASP A 139 16.53 -2.87 -0.97
CA ASP A 139 17.14 -1.62 -1.43
C ASP A 139 16.33 -0.41 -0.95
N LEU A 140 14.99 -0.51 -0.97
CA LEU A 140 14.10 0.50 -0.38
C LEU A 140 14.29 0.63 1.14
N ALA A 141 14.50 -0.48 1.84
CA ALA A 141 14.75 -0.48 3.28
C ALA A 141 16.07 0.22 3.62
N GLU A 142 17.10 -0.02 2.82
CA GLU A 142 18.39 0.65 2.92
C GLU A 142 18.27 2.16 2.63
N ASP A 143 17.51 2.55 1.60
CA ASP A 143 17.24 3.96 1.29
C ASP A 143 16.54 4.69 2.45
N ILE A 144 15.48 4.09 3.00
CA ILE A 144 14.76 4.64 4.15
C ILE A 144 15.69 4.76 5.35
N SER A 145 16.47 3.72 5.65
CA SER A 145 17.40 3.73 6.79
C SER A 145 18.48 4.80 6.61
N ARG A 146 19.04 4.96 5.41
CA ARG A 146 19.99 6.05 5.09
C ARG A 146 19.37 7.42 5.32
N ALA A 147 18.12 7.62 4.93
CA ALA A 147 17.41 8.89 5.16
C ALA A 147 17.23 9.17 6.66
N VAL A 148 16.76 8.18 7.45
CA VAL A 148 16.59 8.32 8.90
C VAL A 148 17.91 8.64 9.60
N ILE A 149 19.00 7.93 9.26
CA ILE A 149 20.33 8.16 9.82
C ILE A 149 20.81 9.59 9.52
N ARG A 150 20.64 10.08 8.28
CA ARG A 150 21.02 11.44 7.91
C ARG A 150 20.24 12.49 8.71
N LEU A 151 18.92 12.30 8.85
CA LEU A 151 18.09 13.17 9.68
C LEU A 151 18.55 13.16 11.14
N GLN A 152 18.88 11.98 11.67
CA GLN A 152 19.36 11.83 13.05
C GLN A 152 20.67 12.58 13.27
N MET A 153 21.66 12.40 12.39
CA MET A 153 22.93 13.11 12.49
C MET A 153 22.74 14.63 12.44
N MET A 154 21.85 15.12 11.58
CA MET A 154 21.63 16.56 11.46
C MET A 154 20.91 17.15 12.69
N ILE A 155 19.91 16.47 13.25
CA ILE A 155 19.27 16.92 14.49
C ILE A 155 20.27 16.90 15.66
N LEU A 156 21.18 15.91 15.71
CA LEU A 156 22.23 15.88 16.72
C LEU A 156 23.20 17.07 16.57
N ALA A 157 23.63 17.38 15.35
CA ALA A 157 24.49 18.53 15.08
C ALA A 157 23.82 19.85 15.48
N VAL A 158 22.54 20.04 15.12
CA VAL A 158 21.76 21.23 15.53
C VAL A 158 21.65 21.31 17.05
N ARG A 159 21.37 20.20 17.74
CA ARG A 159 21.30 20.18 19.22
C ARG A 159 22.62 20.54 19.87
N GLU A 160 23.73 20.04 19.34
CA GLU A 160 25.08 20.36 19.82
C GLU A 160 25.36 21.86 19.67
N GLN A 161 25.07 22.45 18.51
CA GLN A 161 25.24 23.89 18.28
C GLN A 161 24.38 24.74 19.21
N VAL A 162 23.12 24.37 19.43
CA VAL A 162 22.24 25.06 20.40
C VAL A 162 22.78 24.96 21.83
N GLN A 163 23.36 23.82 22.22
CA GLN A 163 23.99 23.68 23.53
C GLN A 163 25.23 24.58 23.66
N GLN A 164 26.08 24.64 22.64
CA GLN A 164 27.23 25.54 22.62
C GLN A 164 26.78 27.00 22.78
N LEU A 165 25.79 27.45 22.00
CA LEU A 165 25.22 28.80 22.10
C LEU A 165 24.67 29.15 23.49
N ARG A 166 24.13 28.19 24.25
CA ARG A 166 23.64 28.42 25.62
C ARG A 166 24.76 28.65 26.64
N THR A 167 25.97 28.16 26.36
CA THR A 167 27.12 28.28 27.26
C THR A 167 27.97 29.53 27.01
N VAL A 168 27.74 30.22 25.89
CA VAL A 168 28.43 31.45 25.51
C VAL A 168 27.86 32.62 26.33
N THR A 169 28.72 33.31 27.08
CA THR A 169 28.40 34.50 27.88
C THR A 169 28.58 35.79 27.06
N VAL A 170 28.06 36.93 27.53
CA VAL A 170 28.23 38.24 26.85
C VAL A 170 29.63 38.82 27.14
N SER A 171 30.68 38.09 26.77
CA SER A 171 32.07 38.55 26.79
C SER A 171 32.54 38.83 25.35
N GLU A 172 33.47 39.78 25.17
CA GLU A 172 34.01 40.09 23.83
C GLU A 172 34.74 38.89 23.20
N ALA A 173 35.35 38.01 24.01
CA ALA A 173 35.97 36.76 23.55
C ALA A 173 34.95 35.67 23.15
N ASP A 174 33.69 35.85 23.54
CA ASP A 174 32.60 34.90 23.33
C ASP A 174 31.78 35.25 22.06
N GLN A 175 31.86 36.50 21.57
CA GLN A 175 31.20 36.94 20.32
C GLN A 175 31.70 36.20 19.08
N GLU A 176 33.00 35.90 18.99
CA GLU A 176 33.55 35.16 17.85
C GLU A 176 33.05 33.71 17.83
N LYS A 177 33.05 33.03 18.99
CA LYS A 177 32.52 31.67 19.13
C LYS A 177 31.02 31.60 18.85
N PHE A 178 30.29 32.64 19.26
CA PHE A 178 28.87 32.79 18.94
C PHE A 178 28.64 32.84 17.43
N ALA A 179 29.39 33.70 16.72
CA ALA A 179 29.28 33.85 15.27
C ALA A 179 29.59 32.54 14.52
N ILE A 180 30.62 31.80 14.96
CA ILE A 180 30.98 30.49 14.39
C ILE A 180 29.85 29.48 14.59
N SER A 181 29.29 29.39 15.79
CA SER A 181 28.21 28.44 16.13
C SER A 181 26.92 28.77 15.38
N LEU A 182 26.62 30.07 15.20
CA LEU A 182 25.47 30.54 14.42
C LEU A 182 25.63 30.15 12.93
N LYS A 183 26.81 30.36 12.35
CA LYS A 183 27.10 29.97 10.96
C LYS A 183 27.04 28.46 10.76
N ALA A 184 27.49 27.68 11.73
CA ALA A 184 27.38 26.22 11.71
C ALA A 184 25.92 25.76 11.79
N LEU A 185 25.11 26.44 12.61
CA LEU A 185 23.67 26.20 12.70
C LEU A 185 22.95 26.56 11.39
N GLU A 186 23.27 27.71 10.79
CA GLU A 186 22.73 28.10 9.47
C GLU A 186 23.08 27.07 8.40
N SER A 187 24.33 26.64 8.33
CA SER A 187 24.77 25.60 7.38
C SER A 187 24.04 24.26 7.60
N ALA A 188 23.80 23.89 8.87
CA ALA A 188 23.01 22.70 9.21
C ALA A 188 21.53 22.82 8.81
N LEU A 189 20.98 24.03 8.78
CA LEU A 189 19.60 24.29 8.37
C LEU A 189 19.47 24.43 6.84
N ASP A 190 20.47 25.01 6.16
CA ASP A 190 20.52 25.19 4.70
C ASP A 190 20.49 23.87 3.93
N TYR A 191 20.95 22.78 4.57
CA TYR A 191 20.78 21.42 4.05
C TYR A 191 19.32 21.05 3.77
N PHE A 192 18.37 21.60 4.53
CA PHE A 192 16.95 21.37 4.34
C PHE A 192 16.36 22.45 3.43
N HIS A 193 16.05 22.07 2.20
CA HIS A 193 15.16 22.88 1.37
C HIS A 193 13.75 22.85 1.99
N THR A 194 13.44 23.90 2.74
CA THR A 194 12.14 24.08 3.39
C THR A 194 11.28 25.05 2.59
N VAL A 195 9.97 25.04 2.87
CA VAL A 195 9.05 26.02 2.30
C VAL A 195 9.20 27.30 3.11
N ASP A 196 9.52 28.42 2.44
CA ASP A 196 9.51 29.74 3.06
C ASP A 196 8.10 30.03 3.58
N LEU A 197 7.95 30.16 4.90
CA LEU A 197 6.71 30.67 5.47
C LEU A 197 6.60 32.14 5.10
N PRO A 198 5.48 32.62 4.54
CA PRO A 198 5.27 34.05 4.35
C PRO A 198 5.46 34.70 5.71
N SER A 199 6.37 35.68 5.76
CA SER A 199 6.62 36.51 6.92
C SER A 199 5.27 36.90 7.50
N ARG A 200 4.99 36.52 8.76
CA ARG A 200 3.85 37.11 9.47
C ARG A 200 4.14 38.60 9.55
N ASP A 201 3.60 39.35 8.60
CA ASP A 201 3.56 40.79 8.65
C ASP A 201 2.82 41.15 9.94
N ASN A 202 3.47 41.93 10.81
CA ASN A 202 2.93 42.38 12.09
C ASN A 202 1.85 43.47 11.89
N SER A 203 1.02 43.35 10.85
CA SER A 203 -0.03 44.30 10.47
C SER A 203 -1.44 43.84 10.80
N GLU A 204 -1.65 42.60 11.27
CA GLU A 204 -2.93 42.20 11.87
C GLU A 204 -3.01 42.66 13.33
N GLU A 205 -3.34 43.95 13.45
CA GLU A 205 -3.89 44.59 14.61
C GLU A 205 -4.94 43.70 15.30
N SER A 206 -4.72 43.46 16.60
CA SER A 206 -5.65 42.78 17.48
C SER A 206 -7.04 43.41 17.37
N PRO A 207 -8.09 42.69 16.93
CA PRO A 207 -9.43 43.21 17.11
C PRO A 207 -9.74 43.08 18.60
N ALA A 208 -9.77 44.24 19.27
CA ALA A 208 -10.21 44.40 20.64
C ALA A 208 -11.48 43.57 20.89
N HIS A 209 -11.38 42.59 21.79
CA HIS A 209 -12.56 41.91 22.31
C HIS A 209 -13.45 42.95 23.03
N PRO A 210 -14.72 43.12 22.63
CA PRO A 210 -15.64 43.90 23.44
C PRO A 210 -16.03 43.05 24.66
N VAL A 211 -15.72 43.56 25.85
CA VAL A 211 -16.22 43.01 27.12
C VAL A 211 -17.74 43.21 27.13
N ALA A 212 -18.48 42.16 26.79
CA ALA A 212 -19.93 42.13 26.89
C ALA A 212 -20.34 42.06 28.38
N GLY A 213 -20.65 43.22 28.95
CA GLY A 213 -21.39 43.33 30.19
C GLY A 213 -22.80 42.75 30.02
N LYS A 214 -23.12 41.70 30.80
CA LYS A 214 -24.51 41.32 31.04
C LYS A 214 -25.00 42.03 32.30
N MET A 215 -25.66 43.17 32.11
CA MET A 215 -26.57 43.73 33.10
C MET A 215 -27.94 43.05 32.95
N ASN A 216 -28.36 42.45 34.06
CA ASN A 216 -29.70 42.30 34.62
C ASN A 216 -30.87 43.08 33.97
N GLY A 217 -32.06 42.47 33.91
CA GLY A 217 -33.33 43.23 33.97
C GLY A 217 -34.51 42.72 33.14
N SER A 218 -35.33 41.86 33.76
CA SER A 218 -36.80 41.82 33.75
C SER A 218 -37.62 42.28 32.52
N ARG A 219 -38.43 41.35 31.97
CA ARG A 219 -39.90 41.37 32.06
C ARG A 219 -40.49 40.02 31.66
#